data_AF-A0A8H4CLZ9-F1
#
_entry.id   AF-A0A8H4CLZ9-F1
#
_cell.length_a   1.000
_cell.length_b   1.000
_cell.length_c   1.000
_cell.angle_alpha   90.00
_cell.angle_beta   90.00
_cell.angle_gamma   90.00
#
_symmetry.space_group_name_H-M   'P 1'
#
loop_
_entity.id
_entity.type
_entity.pdbx_description
1 polymer ?
#
loop_
_entity_poly.entity_id
_entity_poly.type
_entity_poly.pdbx_seq_one_letter_code
_entity_poly.pdbx_strand_id
1 'polypeptide(L)'
;MASLQPTYGGWLIKASRDWYFLAMEKVPQKYGLSKNAQQLLQYLDDVKAKMMDEYELGRMVRMSNENRKAVTDTIRKVALLMQKQPREQKNCIKLIEMCTEILDIANRPPPPAAFPFMKFPREIRARILDIIIDQHGDTEKLQPVKWGTCNCVNPEREKFPVVSKAQRKTFKQLGMSLGDEFYDVLYKKRNWYFSCCCTLNKALQGNTKLRTYLRNAHVHWCGPMANKAFENLAKCPSLRNLTIKISKATMTILNTREAGLASFFSLNKRRLMDCLGADELLLIQGLEEVHVEHVSSVQKDKLNEYDRQGLLSLLKAKCKDRF
;
A
#
# COMPACT_ATOMS: atom_id res chain seq x y z
N MET A 1 3.56 7.79 -54.57
CA MET A 1 3.05 8.27 -53.27
C MET A 1 2.25 7.15 -52.63
N ALA A 2 2.91 6.31 -51.82
CA ALA A 2 2.27 5.23 -51.10
C ALA A 2 2.38 5.55 -49.61
N SER A 3 1.23 5.83 -48.98
CA SER A 3 1.10 6.13 -47.56
C SER A 3 1.27 4.85 -46.75
N LEU A 4 2.38 4.76 -46.01
CA LEU A 4 2.59 3.75 -44.97
C LEU A 4 1.69 4.06 -43.77
N GLN A 5 0.71 3.20 -43.51
CA GLN A 5 -0.02 3.17 -42.24
C GLN A 5 0.84 2.52 -41.15
N PRO A 6 0.84 3.04 -39.91
CA PRO A 6 1.56 2.42 -38.81
C PRO A 6 0.75 1.28 -38.17
N THR A 7 1.39 0.12 -38.06
CA THR A 7 0.93 -1.07 -37.35
C THR A 7 1.05 -0.88 -35.83
N TYR A 8 -0.05 -0.56 -35.16
CA TYR A 8 -0.12 -0.64 -33.69
C TYR A 8 -0.50 -2.06 -33.26
N GLY A 9 0.51 -2.94 -33.19
CA GLY A 9 0.48 -4.17 -32.40
C GLY A 9 1.03 -3.89 -31.01
N GLY A 10 0.16 -3.81 -30.00
CA GLY A 10 0.54 -3.54 -28.62
C GLY A 10 -0.44 -4.14 -27.62
N TRP A 11 -0.17 -5.37 -27.19
CA TRP A 11 -0.50 -5.97 -25.88
C TRP A 11 -1.61 -5.30 -25.05
N LEU A 12 -2.87 -5.40 -25.51
CA LEU A 12 -4.02 -5.33 -24.62
C LEU A 12 -4.29 -6.75 -24.13
N ILE A 13 -3.91 -7.03 -22.89
CA ILE A 13 -4.53 -8.12 -22.13
C ILE A 13 -6.01 -7.77 -22.04
N LYS A 14 -6.83 -8.28 -22.97
CA LYS A 14 -8.29 -8.28 -22.85
C LYS A 14 -8.61 -9.16 -21.65
N ALA A 15 -8.69 -8.57 -20.46
CA ALA A 15 -9.54 -9.12 -19.42
C ALA A 15 -10.95 -9.08 -20.00
N SER A 16 -11.47 -10.23 -20.45
CA SER A 16 -12.85 -10.30 -20.94
C SER A 16 -13.76 -10.03 -19.74
N ARG A 17 -14.28 -8.80 -19.64
CA ARG A 17 -15.28 -8.44 -18.63
C ARG A 17 -16.64 -8.98 -19.06
N ASP A 18 -16.71 -10.29 -19.15
CA ASP A 18 -17.84 -11.00 -19.74
C ASP A 18 -19.11 -10.75 -18.93
N TRP A 19 -19.00 -10.69 -17.60
CA TRP A 19 -20.14 -10.37 -16.75
C TRP A 19 -20.58 -8.92 -16.90
N TYR A 20 -19.62 -7.98 -17.00
CA TYR A 20 -19.94 -6.55 -17.19
C TYR A 20 -20.83 -6.32 -18.42
N PHE A 21 -20.49 -6.95 -19.56
CA PHE A 21 -21.30 -6.82 -20.79
C PHE A 21 -22.70 -7.43 -20.61
N LEU A 22 -22.80 -8.62 -20.01
CA LEU A 22 -24.09 -9.27 -19.74
C LEU A 22 -24.96 -8.44 -18.78
N ALA A 23 -24.34 -7.80 -17.78
CA ALA A 23 -25.02 -6.92 -16.84
C ALA A 23 -25.53 -5.64 -17.51
N MET A 24 -24.73 -5.02 -18.40
CA MET A 24 -25.16 -3.86 -19.19
C MET A 24 -26.35 -4.19 -20.10
N GLU A 25 -26.37 -5.40 -20.68
CA GLU A 25 -27.48 -5.90 -21.50
C GLU A 25 -28.72 -6.34 -20.69
N LYS A 26 -28.69 -6.16 -19.36
CA LYS A 26 -29.77 -6.56 -18.42
C LYS A 26 -30.14 -8.05 -18.50
N VAL A 27 -29.20 -8.89 -18.93
CA VAL A 27 -29.35 -10.36 -18.94
C VAL A 27 -29.71 -10.92 -17.56
N PRO A 28 -29.14 -10.44 -16.44
CA PRO A 28 -29.45 -10.98 -15.12
C PRO A 28 -30.93 -10.81 -14.73
N GLN A 29 -31.52 -9.66 -15.07
CA GLN A 29 -32.93 -9.38 -14.82
C GLN A 29 -33.81 -10.18 -15.78
N LYS A 30 -33.46 -10.20 -17.08
CA LYS A 30 -34.18 -10.95 -18.11
C LYS A 30 -34.28 -12.44 -17.79
N TYR A 31 -33.21 -13.02 -17.24
CA TYR A 31 -33.12 -14.45 -16.95
C TYR A 31 -33.49 -14.79 -15.49
N GLY A 32 -33.75 -13.76 -14.68
CA GLY A 32 -34.12 -13.89 -13.27
C GLY A 32 -33.03 -14.57 -12.44
N LEU A 33 -31.77 -14.17 -12.60
CA LEU A 33 -30.64 -14.71 -11.84
C LEU A 33 -30.71 -14.25 -10.39
N SER A 34 -30.35 -15.12 -9.45
CA SER A 34 -30.33 -14.77 -8.02
C SER A 34 -29.22 -13.74 -7.72
N LYS A 35 -29.38 -12.96 -6.64
CA LYS A 35 -28.35 -11.99 -6.22
C LYS A 35 -26.99 -12.66 -5.96
N ASN A 36 -26.99 -13.84 -5.34
CA ASN A 36 -25.76 -14.59 -5.08
C ASN A 36 -25.06 -15.00 -6.39
N ALA A 37 -25.81 -15.47 -7.40
CA ALA A 37 -25.24 -15.82 -8.69
C ALA A 37 -24.64 -14.60 -9.40
N GLN A 38 -25.37 -13.47 -9.39
CA GLN A 38 -24.89 -12.20 -9.94
C GLN A 38 -23.59 -11.74 -9.28
N GLN A 39 -23.50 -11.85 -7.96
CA GLN A 39 -22.32 -11.48 -7.20
C GLN A 39 -21.11 -12.38 -7.51
N LEU A 40 -21.31 -13.70 -7.59
CA LEU A 40 -20.22 -14.64 -7.91
C LEU A 40 -19.71 -14.46 -9.35
N LEU A 41 -20.58 -14.11 -10.31
CA LEU A 41 -20.20 -13.81 -11.69
C LEU A 41 -19.40 -12.50 -11.77
N GLN A 42 -19.74 -11.49 -10.97
CA GLN A 42 -18.91 -10.28 -10.83
C GLN A 42 -17.53 -10.60 -10.24
N TYR A 43 -17.47 -11.43 -9.21
CA TYR A 43 -16.20 -11.83 -8.60
C TYR A 43 -15.31 -12.65 -9.54
N LEU A 44 -15.89 -13.41 -10.48
CA LEU A 44 -15.11 -14.07 -11.53
C LEU A 44 -14.42 -13.04 -12.45
N ASP A 45 -15.12 -11.97 -12.84
CA ASP A 45 -14.51 -10.87 -13.61
C ASP A 45 -13.40 -10.17 -12.80
N ASP A 46 -13.60 -9.99 -11.48
CA ASP A 46 -12.58 -9.39 -10.59
C ASP A 46 -11.34 -10.29 -10.48
N VAL A 47 -11.52 -11.62 -10.44
CA VAL A 47 -10.43 -12.60 -10.50
C VAL A 47 -9.67 -12.50 -11.82
N LYS A 48 -10.37 -12.45 -12.96
CA LYS A 48 -9.75 -12.27 -14.28
C LYS A 48 -9.00 -10.96 -14.41
N ALA A 49 -9.48 -9.90 -13.73
CA ALA A 49 -8.83 -8.61 -13.64
C ALA A 49 -7.68 -8.56 -12.61
N LYS A 50 -7.40 -9.67 -11.90
CA LYS A 50 -6.42 -9.77 -10.80
C LYS A 50 -6.71 -8.82 -9.63
N MET A 51 -7.97 -8.43 -9.46
CA MET A 51 -8.46 -7.63 -8.33
C MET A 51 -8.90 -8.52 -7.16
N MET A 52 -9.18 -9.80 -7.42
CA MET A 52 -9.50 -10.82 -6.43
C MET A 52 -8.63 -12.06 -6.64
N ASP A 53 -8.31 -12.76 -5.56
CA ASP A 53 -7.61 -14.04 -5.58
C ASP A 53 -8.55 -15.19 -6.00
N GLU A 54 -8.12 -16.06 -6.93
CA GLU A 54 -8.90 -17.24 -7.37
C GLU A 54 -9.31 -18.10 -6.17
N TYR A 55 -8.41 -18.28 -5.20
CA TYR A 55 -8.69 -19.11 -4.03
C TYR A 55 -9.79 -18.51 -3.14
N GLU A 56 -9.91 -17.18 -3.07
CA GLU A 56 -10.98 -16.50 -2.34
C GLU A 56 -12.36 -16.79 -2.97
N LEU A 57 -12.49 -16.64 -4.29
CA LEU A 57 -13.71 -16.99 -5.01
C LEU A 57 -14.07 -18.47 -4.79
N GLY A 58 -13.10 -19.37 -4.97
CA GLY A 58 -13.30 -20.80 -4.75
C GLY A 58 -13.77 -21.14 -3.33
N ARG A 59 -13.21 -20.45 -2.32
CA ARG A 59 -13.63 -20.62 -0.92
C ARG A 59 -15.07 -20.16 -0.72
N MET A 60 -15.49 -19.01 -1.27
CA MET A 60 -16.86 -18.51 -1.12
C MET A 60 -17.91 -19.51 -1.61
N VAL A 61 -17.57 -20.30 -2.62
CA VAL A 61 -18.43 -21.36 -3.16
C VAL A 61 -18.31 -22.66 -2.37
N ARG A 62 -17.10 -23.06 -1.93
CA ARG A 62 -16.90 -24.27 -1.11
C ARG A 62 -17.57 -24.18 0.26
N MET A 63 -17.52 -23.02 0.90
CA MET A 63 -17.94 -22.84 2.29
C MET A 63 -19.43 -22.47 2.43
N SER A 64 -20.09 -22.06 1.34
CA SER A 64 -21.52 -21.68 1.36
C SER A 64 -22.33 -22.56 0.42
N ASN A 65 -23.20 -23.39 1.01
CA ASN A 65 -24.15 -24.22 0.26
C ASN A 65 -25.09 -23.37 -0.60
N GLU A 66 -25.44 -22.17 -0.15
CA GLU A 66 -26.29 -21.24 -0.91
C GLU A 66 -25.58 -20.70 -2.15
N ASN A 67 -24.29 -20.38 -2.05
CA ASN A 67 -23.49 -19.94 -3.19
C ASN A 67 -23.31 -21.07 -4.20
N ARG A 68 -22.98 -22.29 -3.73
CA ARG A 68 -22.87 -23.46 -4.61
C ARG A 68 -24.19 -23.76 -5.32
N LYS A 69 -25.30 -23.74 -4.58
CA LYS A 69 -26.65 -23.91 -5.12
C LYS A 69 -26.99 -22.81 -6.14
N ALA A 70 -26.69 -21.55 -5.86
CA ALA A 70 -26.96 -20.44 -6.78
C ALA A 70 -26.28 -20.61 -8.14
N VAL A 71 -25.04 -21.13 -8.16
CA VAL A 71 -24.31 -21.43 -9.40
C VAL A 71 -24.96 -22.60 -10.14
N THR A 72 -25.23 -23.71 -9.45
CA THR A 72 -25.86 -24.90 -10.07
C THR A 72 -27.28 -24.62 -10.58
N ASP A 73 -28.09 -23.87 -9.81
CA ASP A 73 -29.44 -23.46 -10.21
C ASP A 73 -29.40 -22.52 -11.42
N THR A 74 -28.39 -21.66 -11.51
CA THR A 74 -28.18 -20.79 -12.68
C THR A 74 -27.88 -21.62 -13.93
N ILE A 75 -26.95 -22.58 -13.86
CA ILE A 75 -26.65 -23.50 -14.98
C ILE A 75 -27.94 -24.19 -15.43
N ARG A 76 -28.70 -24.78 -14.50
CA ARG A 76 -29.96 -25.47 -14.81
C ARG A 76 -30.97 -24.54 -15.47
N LYS A 77 -31.17 -23.35 -14.92
CA LYS A 77 -32.14 -22.37 -15.42
C LYS A 77 -31.81 -21.90 -16.83
N VAL A 78 -30.54 -21.60 -17.07
CA VAL A 78 -30.04 -21.12 -18.35
C VAL A 78 -30.05 -22.23 -19.41
N ALA A 79 -29.76 -23.48 -19.04
CA ALA A 79 -29.89 -24.63 -19.93
C ALA A 79 -31.35 -24.86 -20.37
N LEU A 80 -32.32 -24.72 -19.45
CA LEU A 80 -33.75 -24.80 -19.78
C LEU A 80 -34.21 -23.65 -20.68
N LEU A 81 -33.70 -22.43 -20.47
CA LEU A 81 -33.98 -21.28 -21.33
C LEU A 81 -33.43 -21.48 -22.75
N MET A 82 -32.21 -22.00 -22.85
CA MET A 82 -31.57 -22.30 -24.13
C MET A 82 -32.37 -23.30 -24.98
N GLN A 83 -32.97 -24.31 -24.35
CA GLN A 83 -33.86 -25.27 -25.04
C GLN A 83 -35.16 -24.60 -25.55
N LYS A 84 -35.73 -23.67 -24.76
CA LYS A 84 -37.00 -23.00 -25.11
C LYS A 84 -36.83 -21.84 -26.09
N GLN A 85 -35.68 -21.16 -26.07
CA GLN A 85 -35.41 -19.95 -26.84
C GLN A 85 -34.02 -20.02 -27.51
N PRO A 86 -33.90 -20.67 -28.68
CA PRO A 86 -32.62 -20.81 -29.38
C PRO A 86 -31.93 -19.48 -29.75
N ARG A 87 -32.71 -18.39 -29.88
CA ARG A 87 -32.17 -17.04 -30.16
C ARG A 87 -31.28 -16.50 -29.04
N GLU A 88 -31.47 -16.96 -27.81
CA GLU A 88 -30.72 -16.53 -26.63
C GLU A 88 -29.50 -17.43 -26.33
N GLN A 89 -29.25 -18.43 -27.19
CA GLN A 89 -28.24 -19.47 -26.98
C GLN A 89 -26.85 -18.93 -26.66
N LYS A 90 -26.43 -17.84 -27.32
CA LYS A 90 -25.10 -17.23 -27.11
C LYS A 90 -24.89 -16.78 -25.66
N ASN A 91 -25.86 -16.04 -25.11
CA ASN A 91 -25.81 -15.55 -23.73
C ASN A 91 -25.96 -16.71 -22.73
N CYS A 92 -26.76 -17.73 -23.08
CA CYS A 92 -26.92 -18.92 -22.26
C CYS A 92 -25.62 -19.73 -22.13
N ILE A 93 -24.95 -20.00 -23.25
CA ILE A 93 -23.64 -20.70 -23.26
C ILE A 93 -22.64 -19.92 -22.40
N LYS A 94 -22.58 -18.59 -22.57
CA LYS A 94 -21.62 -17.77 -21.83
C LYS A 94 -21.82 -17.83 -20.32
N LEU A 95 -23.06 -17.75 -19.85
CA LEU A 95 -23.37 -17.88 -18.42
C LEU A 95 -23.02 -19.27 -17.88
N ILE A 96 -23.26 -20.32 -18.66
CA ILE A 96 -22.89 -21.69 -18.28
C ILE A 96 -21.37 -21.79 -18.14
N GLU A 97 -20.60 -21.32 -19.14
CA GLU A 97 -19.14 -21.30 -19.11
C GLU A 97 -18.59 -20.59 -17.85
N MET A 98 -19.12 -19.40 -17.53
CA MET A 98 -18.71 -18.65 -16.35
C MET A 98 -19.06 -19.39 -15.05
N CYS A 99 -20.25 -19.98 -14.97
CA CYS A 99 -20.65 -20.77 -13.81
C CYS A 99 -19.79 -22.03 -13.63
N THR A 100 -19.43 -22.72 -14.72
CA THR A 100 -18.54 -23.87 -14.68
C THR A 100 -17.12 -23.47 -14.27
N GLU A 101 -16.62 -22.33 -14.75
CA GLU A 101 -15.31 -21.80 -14.34
C GLU A 101 -15.26 -21.51 -12.84
N ILE A 102 -16.33 -20.93 -12.27
CA ILE A 102 -16.48 -20.74 -10.82
C ILE A 102 -16.43 -22.08 -10.07
N LEU A 103 -17.13 -23.11 -10.57
CA LEU A 103 -17.12 -24.44 -9.96
C LEU A 103 -15.75 -25.10 -10.05
N ASP A 104 -15.04 -24.95 -11.17
CA ASP A 104 -13.69 -25.48 -11.35
C ASP A 104 -12.72 -24.83 -10.35
N ILE A 105 -12.75 -23.49 -10.22
CA ILE A 105 -11.98 -22.76 -9.20
C ILE A 105 -12.33 -23.27 -7.79
N ALA A 106 -13.60 -23.50 -7.51
CA ALA A 106 -14.06 -24.01 -6.22
C ALA A 106 -13.61 -25.46 -5.96
N ASN A 107 -13.51 -26.30 -6.98
CA ASN A 107 -13.12 -27.70 -6.85
C ASN A 107 -11.60 -27.91 -6.79
N ARG A 108 -10.79 -26.89 -7.12
CA ARG A 108 -9.33 -26.96 -6.94
C ARG A 108 -8.99 -27.16 -5.45
N PRO A 109 -8.04 -28.06 -5.14
CA PRO A 109 -7.59 -28.25 -3.76
C PRO A 109 -6.97 -26.95 -3.21
N PRO A 110 -7.10 -26.68 -1.90
CA PRO A 110 -6.40 -25.54 -1.30
C PRO A 110 -4.90 -25.61 -1.56
N PRO A 111 -4.21 -24.47 -1.76
CA PRO A 111 -2.77 -24.47 -1.94
C PRO A 111 -2.07 -25.22 -0.79
N PRO A 112 -1.21 -26.21 -1.08
CA PRO A 112 -0.46 -26.91 -0.05
C PRO A 112 0.50 -25.92 0.62
N ALA A 113 0.61 -25.97 1.95
CA ALA A 113 1.46 -25.11 2.81
C ALA A 113 0.93 -23.71 3.17
N ALA A 114 -0.38 -23.49 3.12
CA ALA A 114 -0.99 -22.28 3.65
C ALA A 114 -1.12 -22.34 5.19
N PHE A 115 -0.89 -21.22 5.90
CA PHE A 115 -1.15 -21.15 7.35
C PHE A 115 -2.61 -21.58 7.65
N PRO A 116 -2.91 -22.20 8.82
CA PRO A 116 -4.25 -22.71 9.14
C PRO A 116 -5.38 -21.67 9.02
N PHE A 117 -5.04 -20.38 9.15
CA PHE A 117 -5.98 -19.27 9.04
C PHE A 117 -6.25 -18.81 7.59
N MET A 118 -5.54 -19.34 6.60
CA MET A 118 -5.74 -18.96 5.19
C MET A 118 -7.11 -19.37 4.65
N LYS A 119 -7.80 -20.29 5.34
CA LYS A 119 -9.20 -20.62 5.09
C LYS A 119 -10.18 -19.49 5.39
N PHE A 120 -9.78 -18.43 6.10
CA PHE A 120 -10.68 -17.33 6.47
C PHE A 120 -10.67 -16.18 5.45
N PRO A 121 -11.75 -15.36 5.37
CA PRO A 121 -11.81 -14.11 4.60
C PRO A 121 -10.67 -13.16 4.89
N ARG A 122 -10.27 -12.35 3.89
CA ARG A 122 -9.13 -11.43 3.99
C ARG A 122 -9.26 -10.50 5.20
N GLU A 123 -10.46 -10.08 5.54
CA GLU A 123 -10.74 -9.23 6.71
C GLU A 123 -10.39 -9.94 8.02
N ILE A 124 -10.71 -11.23 8.13
CA ILE A 124 -10.41 -12.06 9.30
C ILE A 124 -8.92 -12.41 9.33
N ARG A 125 -8.32 -12.71 8.17
CA ARG A 125 -6.87 -12.95 8.08
C ARG A 125 -6.06 -11.73 8.47
N ALA A 126 -6.47 -10.54 8.05
CA ALA A 126 -5.86 -9.28 8.46
C ALA A 126 -5.90 -9.10 9.98
N ARG A 127 -7.03 -9.41 10.63
CA ARG A 127 -7.13 -9.40 12.11
C ARG A 127 -6.25 -10.45 12.79
N ILE A 128 -6.14 -11.64 12.22
CA ILE A 128 -5.26 -12.70 12.77
C ILE A 128 -3.80 -12.28 12.64
N LEU A 129 -3.41 -11.73 11.48
CA LEU A 129 -2.08 -11.15 11.27
C LEU A 129 -1.79 -10.03 12.25
N ASP A 130 -2.78 -9.19 12.52
CA ASP A 130 -2.71 -8.11 13.49
C ASP A 130 -2.30 -8.62 14.89
N ILE A 131 -2.96 -9.68 15.34
CA ILE A 131 -2.69 -10.35 16.62
C ILE A 131 -1.29 -10.99 16.62
N ILE A 132 -0.91 -11.68 15.54
CA ILE A 132 0.42 -12.33 15.43
C ILE A 132 1.54 -11.28 15.50
N ILE A 133 1.36 -10.14 14.81
CA ILE A 133 2.33 -9.05 14.82
C ILE A 133 2.47 -8.46 16.23
N ASP A 134 1.37 -8.31 16.97
CA ASP A 134 1.38 -7.77 18.33
C ASP A 134 1.99 -8.70 19.37
N GLN A 135 1.72 -9.99 19.27
CA GLN A 135 2.31 -11.00 20.16
C GLN A 135 3.84 -10.97 20.14
N HIS A 136 4.43 -10.48 19.04
CA HIS A 136 5.88 -10.37 18.92
C HIS A 136 6.47 -9.05 19.44
N GLY A 137 5.70 -8.19 20.10
CA GLY A 137 6.21 -7.07 20.89
C GLY A 137 5.43 -5.78 20.72
N ASP A 138 5.19 -5.13 21.86
CA ASP A 138 4.36 -3.93 21.95
C ASP A 138 5.20 -2.66 21.78
N THR A 139 5.56 -2.38 20.53
CA THR A 139 6.30 -1.17 20.19
C THR A 139 5.58 -0.48 19.06
N GLU A 140 4.70 0.45 19.41
CA GLU A 140 4.00 1.28 18.43
C GLU A 140 4.98 1.93 17.45
N LYS A 141 6.20 2.24 17.92
CA LYS A 141 7.30 2.86 17.17
C LYS A 141 8.45 1.87 16.99
N LEU A 142 8.71 1.48 15.74
CA LEU A 142 9.76 0.52 15.36
C LEU A 142 10.79 1.14 14.42
N GLN A 143 12.06 0.77 14.61
CA GLN A 143 13.11 1.05 13.64
C GLN A 143 13.26 -0.11 12.63
N PRO A 144 13.11 0.12 11.31
CA PRO A 144 13.15 -0.95 10.31
C PRO A 144 14.56 -1.51 10.08
N VAL A 145 15.58 -0.70 10.29
CA VAL A 145 16.97 -1.07 10.08
C VAL A 145 17.74 -0.71 11.34
N LYS A 146 18.72 -1.54 11.72
CA LYS A 146 19.69 -1.12 12.73
C LYS A 146 20.40 0.13 12.21
N TRP A 147 20.68 1.06 13.10
CA TRP A 147 21.45 2.25 12.77
C TRP A 147 22.72 1.87 11.99
N GLY A 148 22.94 2.53 10.84
CA GLY A 148 24.09 2.29 9.96
C GLY A 148 25.34 3.07 10.40
N THR A 149 26.38 3.15 9.58
CA THR A 149 27.60 3.93 9.92
C THR A 149 27.43 5.45 9.85
N CYS A 150 26.20 5.98 9.86
CA CYS A 150 26.00 7.42 9.75
C CYS A 150 26.28 8.13 11.09
N ASN A 151 27.05 9.22 11.02
CA ASN A 151 27.43 10.05 12.17
C ASN A 151 26.43 11.21 12.43
N CYS A 152 25.17 11.03 12.05
CA CYS A 152 24.14 12.05 12.25
C CYS A 152 23.81 12.16 13.74
N VAL A 153 23.73 13.39 14.24
CA VAL A 153 23.40 13.66 15.65
C VAL A 153 21.91 13.44 15.87
N ASN A 154 21.54 12.47 16.70
CA ASN A 154 20.17 12.29 17.17
C ASN A 154 20.15 11.90 18.67
N PRO A 155 19.62 12.75 19.56
CA PRO A 155 19.55 12.47 20.99
C PRO A 155 18.52 11.37 21.37
N GLU A 156 17.63 10.98 20.46
CA GLU A 156 16.67 9.87 20.65
C GLU A 156 17.10 8.57 19.95
N ARG A 157 18.35 8.47 19.52
CA ARG A 157 18.87 7.31 18.77
C ARG A 157 18.53 5.97 19.42
N GLU A 158 18.66 5.90 20.74
CA GLU A 158 18.50 4.67 21.53
C GLU A 158 17.09 4.46 22.10
N LYS A 159 16.21 5.47 21.97
CA LYS A 159 14.86 5.41 22.56
C LYS A 159 13.93 4.44 21.84
N PHE A 160 14.16 4.19 20.56
CA PHE A 160 13.25 3.38 19.74
C PHE A 160 13.81 1.99 19.49
N PRO A 161 13.06 0.93 19.83
CA PRO A 161 13.51 -0.42 19.66
C PRO A 161 13.62 -0.79 18.17
N VAL A 162 14.66 -1.55 17.87
CA VAL A 162 14.83 -2.18 16.56
C VAL A 162 14.08 -3.50 16.56
N VAL A 163 13.49 -3.85 15.41
CA VAL A 163 12.86 -5.17 15.21
C VAL A 163 13.81 -6.29 15.65
N SER A 164 13.37 -7.07 16.65
CA SER A 164 14.12 -8.15 17.30
C SER A 164 14.45 -9.29 16.34
N LYS A 165 15.42 -10.14 16.69
CA LYS A 165 15.78 -11.31 15.85
C LYS A 165 14.59 -12.25 15.65
N ALA A 166 13.80 -12.47 16.71
CA ALA A 166 12.59 -13.30 16.66
C ALA A 166 11.53 -12.68 15.74
N GLN A 167 11.23 -11.38 15.91
CA GLN A 167 10.31 -10.64 15.04
C GLN A 167 10.75 -10.73 13.58
N ARG A 168 12.03 -10.52 13.27
CA ARG A 168 12.55 -10.61 11.89
C ARG A 168 12.34 -12.00 11.30
N LYS A 169 12.55 -13.07 12.08
CA LYS A 169 12.34 -14.44 11.61
C LYS A 169 10.86 -14.67 11.28
N THR A 170 9.96 -14.28 12.19
CA THR A 170 8.51 -14.37 11.96
C THR A 170 8.08 -13.55 10.75
N PHE A 171 8.47 -12.28 10.68
CA PHE A 171 8.10 -11.39 9.57
C PHE A 171 8.65 -11.87 8.23
N LYS A 172 9.85 -12.47 8.22
CA LYS A 172 10.40 -13.10 7.02
C LYS A 172 9.54 -14.30 6.60
N GLN A 173 9.16 -15.16 7.53
CA GLN A 173 8.32 -16.33 7.24
C GLN A 173 6.93 -15.92 6.75
N LEU A 174 6.27 -15.01 7.46
CA LEU A 174 4.97 -14.46 7.05
C LEU A 174 5.06 -13.74 5.70
N GLY A 175 6.10 -12.94 5.49
CA GLY A 175 6.33 -12.24 4.23
C GLY A 175 6.62 -13.17 3.04
N MET A 176 7.25 -14.33 3.27
CA MET A 176 7.47 -15.35 2.23
C MET A 176 6.17 -16.08 1.87
N SER A 177 5.34 -16.39 2.86
CA SER A 177 4.12 -17.19 2.65
C SER A 177 2.90 -16.36 2.23
N LEU A 178 2.80 -15.11 2.69
CA LEU A 178 1.60 -14.26 2.51
C LEU A 178 1.87 -13.04 1.61
N GLY A 179 3.13 -12.74 1.36
CA GLY A 179 3.53 -11.66 0.46
C GLY A 179 2.89 -10.33 0.84
N ASP A 180 2.16 -9.76 -0.11
CA ASP A 180 1.60 -8.42 -0.06
C ASP A 180 0.54 -8.24 1.03
N GLU A 181 -0.25 -9.28 1.35
CA GLU A 181 -1.25 -9.23 2.42
C GLU A 181 -0.60 -8.98 3.79
N PHE A 182 0.53 -9.62 4.04
CA PHE A 182 1.27 -9.41 5.28
C PHE A 182 1.89 -8.02 5.38
N TYR A 183 2.55 -7.56 4.31
CA TYR A 183 3.22 -6.26 4.33
C TYR A 183 2.22 -5.10 4.44
N ASP A 184 1.05 -5.20 3.79
CA ASP A 184 -0.01 -4.21 3.93
C ASP A 184 -0.44 -4.06 5.40
N VAL A 185 -0.71 -5.16 6.11
CA VAL A 185 -1.09 -5.13 7.53
C VAL A 185 0.05 -4.58 8.40
N LEU A 186 1.28 -5.09 8.21
CA LEU A 186 2.43 -4.70 9.02
C LEU A 186 2.74 -3.20 8.93
N TYR A 187 2.81 -2.65 7.72
CA TYR A 187 3.20 -1.25 7.50
C TYR A 187 2.04 -0.26 7.70
N LYS A 188 0.79 -0.72 7.61
CA LYS A 188 -0.39 0.09 7.96
C LYS A 188 -0.52 0.30 9.46
N LYS A 189 -0.19 -0.72 10.27
CA LYS A 189 -0.33 -0.67 11.73
C LYS A 189 0.77 0.13 12.42
N ARG A 190 2.02 -0.13 12.07
CA ARG A 190 3.18 0.34 12.85
C ARG A 190 3.61 1.75 12.45
N ASN A 191 4.10 2.51 13.43
CA ASN A 191 4.77 3.78 13.18
C ASN A 191 6.27 3.52 12.98
N TRP A 192 6.78 3.83 11.79
CA TRP A 192 8.17 3.56 11.45
C TRP A 192 9.04 4.76 11.78
N TYR A 193 9.93 4.56 12.75
CA TYR A 193 10.86 5.59 13.18
C TYR A 193 12.19 5.49 12.43
N PHE A 194 12.60 6.61 11.87
CA PHE A 194 13.87 6.82 11.21
C PHE A 194 14.64 7.90 11.96
N SER A 195 15.78 7.49 12.47
CA SER A 195 16.59 8.32 13.33
C SER A 195 17.35 9.44 12.61
N CYS A 196 17.45 9.38 11.29
CA CYS A 196 17.91 10.49 10.47
C CYS A 196 17.51 10.24 9.01
N CYS A 197 17.67 11.25 8.15
CA CYS A 197 17.40 11.10 6.73
C CYS A 197 18.33 10.07 6.06
N CYS A 198 19.57 9.90 6.54
CA CYS A 198 20.48 8.88 6.01
C CYS A 198 19.94 7.46 6.23
N THR A 199 19.39 7.18 7.41
CA THR A 199 18.77 5.89 7.72
C THR A 199 17.49 5.68 6.91
N LEU A 200 16.66 6.72 6.76
CA LEU A 200 15.47 6.68 5.91
C LEU A 200 15.84 6.35 4.46
N ASN A 201 16.78 7.09 3.87
CA ASN A 201 17.20 6.87 2.49
C ASN A 201 17.72 5.45 2.27
N LYS A 202 18.60 4.96 3.18
CA LYS A 202 19.13 3.60 3.10
C LYS A 202 18.02 2.54 3.19
N ALA A 203 17.04 2.75 4.07
CA ALA A 203 15.93 1.83 4.24
C ALA A 203 15.03 1.78 2.99
N LEU A 204 14.69 2.94 2.43
CA LEU A 204 13.84 3.04 1.24
C LEU A 204 14.53 2.52 -0.03
N GLN A 205 15.84 2.68 -0.17
CA GLN A 205 16.60 2.14 -1.29
C GLN A 205 16.80 0.62 -1.19
N GLY A 206 17.05 0.11 0.03
CA GLY A 206 17.33 -1.31 0.25
C GLY A 206 16.11 -2.21 0.35
N ASN A 207 14.91 -1.66 0.59
CA ASN A 207 13.71 -2.44 0.85
C ASN A 207 12.51 -1.95 0.01
N THR A 208 12.26 -2.65 -1.10
CA THR A 208 11.14 -2.37 -2.00
C THR A 208 9.78 -2.51 -1.31
N LYS A 209 9.61 -3.50 -0.42
CA LYS A 209 8.37 -3.70 0.33
C LYS A 209 8.10 -2.54 1.29
N LEU A 210 9.12 -2.04 1.98
CA LEU A 210 8.99 -0.82 2.80
C LEU A 210 8.52 0.35 1.93
N ARG A 211 9.17 0.61 0.79
CA ARG A 211 8.79 1.72 -0.10
C ARG A 211 7.36 1.62 -0.62
N THR A 212 6.88 0.42 -0.92
CA THR A 212 5.51 0.21 -1.43
C THR A 212 4.45 0.38 -0.34
N TYR A 213 4.68 -0.16 0.86
CA TYR A 213 3.64 -0.29 1.89
C TYR A 213 3.75 0.70 3.05
N LEU A 214 4.84 1.47 3.16
CA LEU A 214 5.04 2.45 4.23
C LEU A 214 3.88 3.45 4.27
N ARG A 215 3.12 3.43 5.38
CA ARG A 215 1.98 4.32 5.60
C ARG A 215 2.25 5.42 6.62
N ASN A 216 2.92 5.07 7.72
CA ASN A 216 3.20 5.96 8.84
C ASN A 216 4.72 6.09 9.06
N ALA A 217 5.27 7.29 8.87
CA ALA A 217 6.70 7.54 8.99
C ALA A 217 6.99 8.67 9.99
N HIS A 218 7.96 8.45 10.87
CA HIS A 218 8.54 9.46 11.74
C HIS A 218 10.00 9.60 11.39
N VAL A 219 10.45 10.79 10.98
CA VAL A 219 11.84 11.00 10.57
C VAL A 219 12.42 12.23 11.25
N HIS A 220 13.60 12.07 11.84
CA HIS A 220 14.41 13.23 12.23
C HIS A 220 15.06 13.82 10.98
N TRP A 221 14.68 15.06 10.65
CA TRP A 221 15.26 15.82 9.56
C TRP A 221 16.69 16.25 9.92
N CYS A 222 17.67 15.43 9.55
CA CYS A 222 19.09 15.74 9.66
C CYS A 222 19.94 14.84 8.75
N GLY A 223 21.18 15.27 8.52
CA GLY A 223 22.19 14.50 7.80
C GLY A 223 22.29 14.84 6.31
N PRO A 224 23.41 14.43 5.66
CA PRO A 224 23.76 14.86 4.30
C PRO A 224 22.90 14.22 3.19
N MET A 225 21.99 13.32 3.54
CA MET A 225 21.12 12.63 2.58
C MET A 225 19.66 13.11 2.67
N ALA A 226 19.40 14.28 3.27
CA ALA A 226 18.06 14.79 3.51
C ALA A 226 17.21 14.94 2.24
N ASN A 227 17.76 15.58 1.20
CA ASN A 227 17.12 15.68 -0.11
C ASN A 227 16.74 14.31 -0.70
N LYS A 228 17.72 13.41 -0.85
CA LYS A 228 17.50 12.07 -1.43
C LYS A 228 16.50 11.24 -0.62
N ALA A 229 16.51 11.39 0.71
CA ALA A 229 15.56 10.71 1.57
C ALA A 229 14.11 11.17 1.29
N PHE A 230 13.88 12.48 1.19
CA PHE A 230 12.56 13.02 0.91
C PHE A 230 12.11 12.80 -0.54
N GLU A 231 13.02 12.82 -1.52
CA GLU A 231 12.70 12.39 -2.90
C GLU A 231 12.20 10.94 -2.95
N ASN A 232 12.86 10.03 -2.20
CA ASN A 232 12.43 8.64 -2.13
C ASN A 232 11.14 8.47 -1.34
N LEU A 233 10.93 9.31 -0.31
CA LEU A 233 9.70 9.34 0.46
C LEU A 233 8.51 9.81 -0.39
N ALA A 234 8.69 10.81 -1.26
CA ALA A 234 7.68 11.26 -2.22
C ALA A 234 7.28 10.15 -3.22
N LYS A 235 8.16 9.17 -3.46
CA LYS A 235 7.89 8.01 -4.32
C LYS A 235 7.24 6.83 -3.57
N CYS A 236 6.75 7.02 -2.35
CA CYS A 236 6.04 5.99 -1.57
C CYS A 236 4.52 6.14 -1.78
N PRO A 237 3.84 5.23 -2.52
CA PRO A 237 2.44 5.41 -2.91
C PRO A 237 1.45 5.30 -1.74
N SER A 238 1.80 4.50 -0.72
CA SER A 238 0.94 4.21 0.43
C SER A 238 1.13 5.16 1.61
N LEU A 239 2.05 6.13 1.48
CA LEU A 239 2.33 7.07 2.57
C LEU A 239 1.10 7.95 2.83
N ARG A 240 0.70 8.03 4.09
CA ARG A 240 -0.45 8.84 4.55
C ARG A 240 -0.10 9.73 5.72
N ASN A 241 0.70 9.24 6.67
CA ASN A 241 1.01 9.96 7.89
C ASN A 241 2.52 10.22 7.98
N LEU A 242 2.91 11.48 8.11
CA LEU A 242 4.30 11.90 8.19
C LEU A 242 4.54 12.79 9.39
N THR A 243 5.44 12.37 10.28
CA THR A 243 5.93 13.20 11.38
C THR A 243 7.38 13.60 11.12
N ILE A 244 7.62 14.89 10.96
CA ILE A 244 8.96 15.45 10.82
C ILE A 244 9.43 15.91 12.19
N LYS A 245 10.51 15.31 12.68
CA LYS A 245 11.19 15.79 13.88
C LYS A 245 12.31 16.74 13.51
N ILE A 246 12.32 17.93 14.11
CA ILE A 246 13.33 18.97 13.88
C ILE A 246 14.20 19.19 15.11
N SER A 247 15.45 19.61 14.90
CA SER A 247 16.38 19.98 15.96
C SER A 247 17.43 20.96 15.42
N LYS A 248 18.34 21.46 16.28
CA LYS A 248 19.47 22.26 15.79
C LYS A 248 20.31 21.54 14.72
N ALA A 249 20.36 20.21 14.73
CA ALA A 249 21.04 19.42 13.71
C ALA A 249 20.39 19.51 12.32
N THR A 250 19.11 19.89 12.25
CA THR A 250 18.41 20.17 10.98
C THR A 250 19.07 21.34 10.25
N MET A 251 19.54 22.34 11.00
CA MET A 251 20.13 23.58 10.47
C MET A 251 21.59 23.45 10.02
N THR A 252 22.22 22.29 10.25
CA THR A 252 23.65 22.10 10.02
C THR A 252 24.00 22.12 8.54
N ILE A 253 23.17 21.49 7.71
CA ILE A 253 23.45 21.26 6.29
C ILE A 253 22.47 22.06 5.44
N LEU A 254 23.02 22.95 4.63
CA LEU A 254 22.27 23.86 3.77
C LEU A 254 21.97 23.21 2.41
N ASN A 255 20.92 23.70 1.75
CA ASN A 255 20.66 23.36 0.36
C ASN A 255 21.73 23.96 -0.58
N THR A 256 21.77 23.50 -1.83
CA THR A 256 22.81 23.89 -2.80
C THR A 256 22.85 25.39 -3.03
N ARG A 257 21.68 26.05 -3.13
CA ARG A 257 21.58 27.49 -3.34
C ARG A 257 22.23 28.25 -2.18
N GLU A 258 21.83 27.94 -0.96
CA GLU A 258 22.29 28.67 0.22
C GLU A 258 23.75 28.38 0.56
N ALA A 259 24.20 27.14 0.36
CA ALA A 259 25.61 26.79 0.51
C ALA A 259 26.51 27.61 -0.44
N GLY A 260 26.05 27.88 -1.67
CA GLY A 260 26.77 28.74 -2.62
C GLY A 260 26.77 30.22 -2.25
N LEU A 261 25.70 30.71 -1.60
CA LEU A 261 25.60 32.11 -1.17
C LEU A 261 26.35 32.40 0.13
N ALA A 262 26.54 31.41 0.99
CA ALA A 262 27.14 31.57 2.32
C ALA A 262 28.57 32.13 2.29
N SER A 263 29.31 31.97 1.20
CA SER A 263 30.66 32.54 1.02
C SER A 263 30.66 34.03 0.69
N PHE A 264 29.54 34.54 0.16
CA PHE A 264 29.42 35.93 -0.30
C PHE A 264 28.56 36.78 0.63
N PHE A 265 27.61 36.16 1.34
CA PHE A 265 26.67 36.83 2.24
C PHE A 265 26.81 36.26 3.65
N SER A 266 27.23 37.11 4.61
CA SER A 266 27.29 36.75 6.03
C SER A 266 25.88 36.64 6.61
N LEU A 267 25.27 35.47 6.44
CA LEU A 267 23.94 35.21 6.98
C LEU A 267 24.04 34.83 8.46
N ASN A 268 23.82 35.81 9.33
CA ASN A 268 23.87 35.65 10.78
C ASN A 268 22.74 34.75 11.34
N LYS A 269 21.69 34.47 10.56
CA LYS A 269 20.57 33.61 10.96
C LYS A 269 20.14 32.71 9.80
N ARG A 270 20.31 31.40 9.96
CA ARG A 270 19.83 30.38 9.02
C ARG A 270 18.33 30.17 9.21
N ARG A 271 17.56 30.00 8.13
CA ARG A 271 16.12 29.64 8.18
C ARG A 271 15.94 28.16 7.86
N LEU A 272 14.87 27.57 8.36
CA LEU A 272 14.60 26.15 8.18
C LEU A 272 14.44 25.76 6.70
N MET A 273 13.90 26.67 5.88
CA MET A 273 13.72 26.46 4.44
C MET A 273 15.04 26.52 3.65
N ASP A 274 16.13 26.97 4.26
CA ASP A 274 17.46 26.96 3.63
C ASP A 274 18.20 25.64 3.86
N CYS A 275 17.62 24.74 4.65
CA CYS A 275 18.21 23.45 4.97
C CYS A 275 18.05 22.44 3.83
N LEU A 276 19.02 21.54 3.70
CA LEU A 276 18.98 20.47 2.72
C LEU A 276 17.73 19.60 2.90
N GLY A 277 16.99 19.33 1.83
CA GLY A 277 15.76 18.55 1.90
C GLY A 277 14.47 19.37 2.02
N ALA A 278 14.55 20.69 2.22
CA ALA A 278 13.36 21.52 2.41
C ALA A 278 12.45 21.51 1.17
N ASP A 279 13.03 21.65 -0.02
CA ASP A 279 12.28 21.67 -1.27
C ASP A 279 11.68 20.29 -1.57
N GLU A 280 12.45 19.23 -1.37
CA GLU A 280 12.02 17.85 -1.62
C GLU A 280 10.93 17.41 -0.64
N LEU A 281 10.94 17.90 0.59
CA LEU A 281 9.87 17.68 1.56
C LEU A 281 8.52 18.23 1.06
N LEU A 282 8.53 19.36 0.34
CA LEU A 282 7.33 19.98 -0.22
C LEU A 282 6.81 19.28 -1.48
N LEU A 283 7.57 18.34 -2.05
CA LEU A 283 7.17 17.50 -3.17
C LEU A 283 6.39 16.26 -2.72
N ILE A 284 6.36 15.95 -1.42
CA ILE A 284 5.61 14.80 -0.91
C ILE A 284 4.11 15.08 -1.05
N GLN A 285 3.44 14.24 -1.83
CA GLN A 285 2.00 14.32 -2.06
C GLN A 285 1.27 13.19 -1.37
N GLY A 286 0.00 13.43 -1.10
CA GLY A 286 -0.94 12.39 -0.71
C GLY A 286 -1.02 12.06 0.78
N LEU A 287 -0.46 12.93 1.62
CA LEU A 287 -0.53 12.85 3.07
C LEU A 287 -1.93 13.20 3.58
N GLU A 288 -2.48 12.37 4.47
CA GLU A 288 -3.71 12.59 5.23
C GLU A 288 -3.42 13.41 6.49
N GLU A 289 -2.32 13.09 7.19
CA GLU A 289 -1.94 13.73 8.44
C GLU A 289 -0.45 14.07 8.48
N VAL A 290 -0.13 15.28 8.94
CA VAL A 290 1.26 15.75 9.11
C VAL A 290 1.46 16.39 10.47
N HIS A 291 2.55 15.98 11.11
CA HIS A 291 3.01 16.49 12.39
C HIS A 291 4.44 16.99 12.29
N VAL A 292 4.74 18.04 13.06
CA VAL A 292 6.10 18.54 13.24
C VAL A 292 6.37 18.63 14.72
N GLU A 293 7.39 17.90 15.16
CA GLU A 293 7.79 17.78 16.56
C GLU A 293 9.25 18.17 16.73
N HIS A 294 9.64 18.53 17.96
CA HIS A 294 11.04 18.59 18.30
C HIS A 294 11.57 17.20 18.62
N VAL A 295 12.80 16.91 18.21
CA VAL A 295 13.43 15.60 18.50
C VAL A 295 13.60 15.37 19.99
N SER A 296 13.84 16.40 20.79
CA SER A 296 14.04 16.25 22.23
C SER A 296 13.24 17.30 22.99
N SER A 297 12.80 16.95 24.20
CA SER A 297 12.24 17.90 25.16
C SER A 297 13.32 18.84 25.73
N VAL A 298 14.60 18.49 25.61
CA VAL A 298 15.76 19.25 26.09
C VAL A 298 15.95 20.52 25.26
N GLN A 299 15.93 21.68 25.93
CA GLN A 299 16.00 23.01 25.30
C GLN A 299 17.25 23.21 24.43
N LYS A 300 18.38 22.56 24.77
CA LYS A 300 19.63 22.67 24.01
C LYS A 300 19.52 22.14 22.58
N ASP A 301 18.64 21.17 22.33
CA ASP A 301 18.47 20.52 21.03
C ASP A 301 17.29 21.08 20.23
N LYS A 302 16.38 21.80 20.90
CA LYS A 302 15.21 22.41 20.28
C LYS A 302 15.58 23.54 19.34
N LEU A 303 14.79 23.65 18.27
CA LEU A 303 14.71 24.84 17.44
C LEU A 303 13.71 25.82 18.06
N ASN A 304 13.51 26.96 17.39
CA ASN A 304 12.48 27.88 17.79
C ASN A 304 11.09 27.28 17.53
N GLU A 305 10.15 27.50 18.45
CA GLU A 305 8.77 27.02 18.33
C GLU A 305 8.05 27.65 17.13
N TYR A 306 8.43 28.89 16.75
CA TYR A 306 7.96 29.52 15.53
C TYR A 306 8.35 28.74 14.26
N ASP A 307 9.56 28.14 14.22
CA ASP A 307 9.98 27.32 13.09
C ASP A 307 9.15 26.02 13.03
N ARG A 308 8.89 25.39 14.19
CA ARG A 308 8.05 24.19 14.28
C ARG A 308 6.63 24.46 13.78
N GLN A 309 6.00 25.51 14.28
CA GLN A 309 4.63 25.86 13.93
C GLN A 309 4.51 26.38 12.48
N GLY A 310 5.51 27.12 12.01
CA GLY A 310 5.60 27.58 10.61
C GLY A 310 5.68 26.41 9.65
N LEU A 311 6.58 25.44 9.90
CA LEU A 311 6.69 24.23 9.09
C LEU A 311 5.40 23.40 9.14
N LEU A 312 4.81 23.22 10.33
CA LEU A 312 3.55 22.50 10.46
C LEU A 312 2.44 23.14 9.63
N SER A 313 2.32 24.46 9.67
CA SER A 313 1.30 25.21 8.92
C SER A 313 1.52 25.07 7.41
N LEU A 314 2.77 25.17 6.96
CA LEU A 314 3.14 25.00 5.55
C LEU A 314 2.80 23.58 5.04
N LEU A 315 3.17 22.54 5.79
CA LEU A 315 2.89 21.16 5.41
C LEU A 315 1.39 20.82 5.50
N LYS A 316 0.66 21.37 6.48
CA LYS A 316 -0.79 21.19 6.58
C LYS A 316 -1.54 21.89 5.44
N ALA A 317 -1.08 23.04 4.97
CA ALA A 317 -1.66 23.70 3.80
C ALA A 317 -1.56 22.77 2.57
N LYS A 318 -0.39 22.17 2.34
CA LYS A 318 -0.17 21.17 1.28
C LYS A 318 -1.05 19.92 1.41
N CYS A 319 -1.42 19.52 2.63
CA CYS A 319 -2.37 18.41 2.84
C CYS A 319 -3.83 18.79 2.52
N LYS A 320 -4.19 20.07 2.67
CA LYS A 320 -5.56 20.56 2.47
C LYS A 320 -5.91 20.84 1.01
N ASP A 321 -4.94 21.05 0.14
CA ASP A 321 -5.13 21.20 -1.32
C ASP A 321 -5.64 19.91 -2.01
N ARG A 322 -6.21 18.98 -1.24
CA ARG A 322 -6.83 17.72 -1.67
C ARG A 322 -8.36 17.80 -1.79
N PHE A 323 -8.95 18.98 -1.61
CA PHE A 323 -10.37 19.26 -1.83
C PHE A 323 -10.57 20.42 -2.78
#